data_AF-A0A382YYB1-F1
#
_entry.id   AF-A0A382YYB1-F1
#
_cell.length_a   1.000
_cell.length_b   1.000
_cell.length_c   1.000
_cell.angle_alpha   90.00
_cell.angle_beta   90.00
_cell.angle_gamma   90.00
#
_symmetry.space_group_name_H-M   'P 1'
#
loop_
_entity.id
_entity.type
_entity.pdbx_description
1 polymer ?
#
loop_
_entity_poly.entity_id
_entity_poly.type
_entity_poly.pdbx_seq_one_letter_code
_entity_poly.pdbx_strand_id
1 'polypeptide(L)'
;GSSVLNYLIGGKPVSELKVLVPADYANVEFVGRDVRNWKPDEAPDNSFTKSYTVYFQSTVFGDYTLLVTFERQFNPEGETLAFNGVRPVDVQQEVGYSILISKERFEQSQPEATGKPIALEPSEIPEEYRLLFDAPILEAYQYSSAGFTLNKHLKPLNRQDSLEQVADRAAFTTQVSNDGQAVTTATYYLKNRSRAHFEVTPEAGIKLWETKVTGKRVLPIMRGDTILVPLPKGQNLNAPIEVSLKFAPKLSNDDDVRVTL
;
A
#
# COMPACT_ATOMS: atom_id res chain seq x y z
N GLY A 1 11.34 7.63 -10.03
CA GLY A 1 12.21 8.11 -8.95
C GLY A 1 12.85 9.42 -9.37
N SER A 2 13.52 10.10 -8.44
CA SER A 2 14.25 11.32 -8.72
C SER A 2 15.51 11.44 -7.86
N SER A 3 16.45 12.27 -8.32
CA SER A 3 17.61 12.71 -7.55
C SER A 3 17.79 14.20 -7.80
N VAL A 4 17.96 14.96 -6.71
CA VAL A 4 18.22 16.41 -6.78
C VAL A 4 19.67 16.62 -6.37
N LEU A 5 20.46 17.15 -7.29
CA LEU A 5 21.88 17.45 -7.09
C LEU A 5 22.04 18.95 -6.92
N ASN A 6 22.47 19.37 -5.73
CA ASN A 6 22.77 20.76 -5.42
C ASN A 6 24.29 20.95 -5.44
N TYR A 7 24.78 21.71 -6.41
CA TYR A 7 26.18 22.01 -6.62
C TYR A 7 26.52 23.41 -6.10
N LEU A 8 27.72 23.54 -5.55
CA LEU A 8 28.40 24.82 -5.38
C LEU A 8 29.60 24.85 -6.35
N ILE A 9 29.43 25.51 -7.49
CA ILE A 9 30.43 25.53 -8.57
C ILE A 9 31.41 26.67 -8.32
N GLY A 10 32.62 26.33 -7.85
CA GLY A 10 33.70 27.27 -7.57
C GLY A 10 34.81 27.29 -8.63
N GLY A 11 35.65 28.33 -8.59
CA GLY A 11 36.78 28.49 -9.50
C GLY A 11 36.38 28.96 -10.89
N LYS A 12 36.35 28.06 -11.88
CA LYS A 12 36.05 28.39 -13.28
C LYS A 12 34.59 28.06 -13.60
N PRO A 13 33.84 28.96 -14.26
CA PRO A 13 32.53 28.63 -14.80
C PRO A 13 32.58 27.40 -15.72
N VAL A 14 31.60 26.50 -15.61
CA VAL A 14 31.54 25.24 -16.35
C VAL A 14 30.45 25.26 -17.41
N SER A 15 30.69 24.63 -18.56
CA SER A 15 29.71 24.49 -19.65
C SER A 15 28.99 23.14 -19.62
N GLU A 16 29.42 22.22 -18.77
CA GLU A 16 28.88 20.88 -18.65
C GLU A 16 29.06 20.32 -17.24
N LEU A 17 28.24 19.34 -16.87
CA LEU A 17 28.41 18.51 -15.68
C LEU A 17 28.37 17.04 -16.07
N LYS A 18 29.15 16.22 -15.38
CA LYS A 18 29.11 14.76 -15.49
C LYS A 18 28.38 14.16 -14.30
N VAL A 19 27.57 13.14 -14.59
CA VAL A 19 26.74 12.45 -13.60
C VAL A 19 26.75 10.94 -13.87
N LEU A 20 26.83 10.16 -12.79
CA LEU A 20 26.73 8.70 -12.84
C LEU A 20 25.31 8.28 -12.48
N VAL A 21 24.68 7.55 -13.39
CA VAL A 21 23.32 7.04 -13.25
C VAL A 21 23.38 5.51 -13.14
N PRO A 22 22.70 4.89 -12.17
CA PRO A 22 22.57 3.42 -12.12
C PRO A 22 22.08 2.82 -13.44
N ALA A 23 22.68 1.72 -13.88
CA ALA A 23 22.45 1.15 -15.21
C ALA A 23 21.02 0.60 -15.40
N ASP A 24 20.34 0.30 -14.30
CA ASP A 24 18.96 -0.20 -14.24
C ASP A 24 17.90 0.92 -14.24
N TYR A 25 18.32 2.18 -14.36
CA TYR A 25 17.41 3.31 -14.54
C TYR A 25 17.12 3.53 -16.02
N ALA A 26 15.83 3.64 -16.35
CA ALA A 26 15.30 3.92 -17.66
C ALA A 26 14.68 5.33 -17.71
N ASN A 27 14.42 5.85 -18.92
CA ASN A 27 13.74 7.13 -19.13
C ASN A 27 14.35 8.27 -18.29
N VAL A 28 15.69 8.35 -18.31
CA VAL A 28 16.46 9.31 -17.53
C VAL A 28 16.35 10.68 -18.18
N GLU A 29 15.93 11.68 -17.40
CA GLU A 29 15.78 13.06 -17.84
C GLU A 29 16.45 14.02 -16.88
N PHE A 30 17.06 15.07 -17.45
CA PHE A 30 17.82 16.08 -16.73
C PHE A 30 17.17 17.45 -16.90
N VAL A 31 16.79 18.07 -15.78
CA VAL A 31 16.11 19.36 -15.73
C VAL A 31 16.87 20.31 -14.82
N GLY A 32 17.18 21.49 -15.30
CA GLY A 32 17.87 22.52 -14.54
C GLY A 32 17.93 23.83 -15.32
N ARG A 33 18.34 24.91 -14.64
CA ARG A 33 18.53 26.21 -15.29
C ARG A 33 19.59 26.08 -16.40
N ASP A 34 19.35 26.64 -17.57
CA ASP A 34 20.31 26.63 -18.68
C ASP A 34 20.68 25.23 -19.23
N VAL A 35 20.01 24.14 -18.84
CA VAL A 35 20.22 22.82 -19.47
C VAL A 35 19.80 22.89 -20.93
N ARG A 36 20.74 22.63 -21.84
CA ARG A 36 20.50 22.63 -23.29
C ARG A 36 20.17 21.23 -23.81
N ASN A 37 21.02 20.27 -23.46
CA ASN A 37 20.88 18.86 -23.83
C ASN A 37 21.79 17.98 -22.96
N TRP A 38 21.59 16.68 -23.03
CA TRP A 38 22.44 15.69 -22.35
C TRP A 38 22.78 14.55 -23.32
N LYS A 39 23.88 13.84 -23.06
CA LYS A 39 24.26 12.63 -23.81
C LYS A 39 24.85 11.58 -22.86
N PRO A 40 24.56 10.29 -23.06
CA PRO A 40 25.34 9.24 -22.42
C PRO A 40 26.77 9.24 -22.99
N ASP A 41 27.77 8.99 -22.15
CA ASP A 41 29.16 8.90 -22.57
C ASP A 41 29.45 7.51 -23.17
N GLU A 42 30.34 7.43 -24.18
CA GLU A 42 30.72 6.18 -24.87
C GLU A 42 31.70 5.28 -24.06
N ALA A 43 31.89 5.56 -22.76
CA ALA A 43 32.78 4.77 -21.90
C ALA A 43 32.28 3.32 -21.79
N PRO A 44 33.17 2.32 -21.58
CA PRO A 44 32.71 0.96 -21.34
C PRO A 44 31.82 0.98 -20.10
N ASP A 45 30.54 0.63 -20.29
CA ASP A 45 29.60 0.34 -19.22
C ASP A 45 30.33 -0.55 -18.21
N ASN A 46 30.64 -0.02 -17.03
CA ASN A 46 30.71 -0.93 -15.91
C ASN A 46 29.28 -1.47 -15.75
N SER A 47 29.11 -2.74 -15.40
CA SER A 47 27.80 -3.40 -15.42
C SER A 47 26.75 -2.78 -14.49
N PHE A 48 27.07 -1.71 -13.78
CA PHE A 48 26.29 -1.13 -12.69
C PHE A 48 25.91 0.34 -12.88
N THR A 49 26.64 1.13 -13.68
CA THR A 49 26.41 2.57 -13.85
C THR A 49 26.74 3.06 -15.27
N LYS A 50 26.02 4.09 -15.71
CA LYS A 50 26.17 4.80 -16.98
C LYS A 50 26.55 6.26 -16.71
N SER A 51 27.55 6.77 -17.41
CA SER A 51 27.94 8.18 -17.30
C SER A 51 27.15 9.02 -18.30
N TYR A 52 26.69 10.19 -17.86
CA TYR A 52 26.03 11.19 -18.70
C TYR A 52 26.75 12.52 -18.59
N THR A 53 26.91 13.19 -19.73
CA THR A 53 27.34 14.58 -19.79
C THR A 53 26.12 15.47 -20.07
N VAL A 54 25.84 16.39 -19.14
CA VAL A 54 24.78 17.40 -19.22
C VAL A 54 25.40 18.72 -19.68
N TYR A 55 24.97 19.23 -20.83
CA TYR A 55 25.51 20.45 -21.43
C TYR A 55 24.61 21.66 -21.18
N PHE A 56 25.23 22.79 -20.86
CA PHE A 56 24.52 24.05 -20.63
C PHE A 56 24.53 24.96 -21.86
N GLN A 57 23.50 25.81 -21.94
CA GLN A 57 23.37 26.86 -22.94
C GLN A 57 24.43 27.97 -22.74
N SER A 58 24.72 28.31 -21.47
CA SER A 58 25.74 29.26 -21.05
C SER A 58 26.55 28.67 -19.89
N THR A 59 27.76 29.17 -19.64
CA THR A 59 28.54 28.66 -18.50
C THR A 59 27.88 29.02 -17.18
N VAL A 60 27.80 28.05 -16.27
CA VAL A 60 27.22 28.20 -14.93
C VAL A 60 28.31 28.33 -13.87
N PHE A 61 28.01 29.06 -12.81
CA PHE A 61 28.91 29.32 -11.67
C PHE A 61 28.09 29.57 -10.40
N GLY A 62 28.65 29.25 -9.23
CA GLY A 62 27.96 29.37 -7.94
C GLY A 62 26.95 28.25 -7.71
N ASP A 63 25.88 28.56 -6.98
CA ASP A 63 24.84 27.60 -6.64
C ASP A 63 24.09 27.14 -7.90
N TYR A 64 23.94 25.83 -8.05
CA TYR A 64 23.25 25.23 -9.17
C TYR A 64 22.51 23.96 -8.78
N THR A 65 21.23 23.87 -9.13
CA THR A 65 20.40 22.68 -8.87
C THR A 65 20.11 21.95 -10.17
N LEU A 66 20.41 20.66 -10.20
CA LEU A 66 20.06 19.74 -11.27
C LEU A 66 19.08 18.69 -10.74
N LEU A 67 17.89 18.62 -11.33
CA LEU A 67 16.93 17.56 -11.11
C LEU A 67 17.16 16.45 -12.13
N VAL A 68 17.25 15.21 -11.65
CA VAL A 68 17.29 14.02 -12.48
C VAL A 68 16.06 13.19 -12.16
N THR A 69 15.25 12.87 -13.17
CA THR A 69 14.10 11.96 -13.04
C THR A 69 14.36 10.70 -13.84
N PHE A 70 13.85 9.57 -13.35
CA PHE A 70 14.06 8.27 -13.98
C PHE A 70 12.96 7.30 -13.59
N GLU A 71 12.82 6.26 -14.40
CA GLU A 71 12.01 5.09 -14.11
C GLU A 71 12.88 3.90 -13.76
N ARG A 72 12.36 3.01 -12.94
CA ARG A 72 13.01 1.75 -12.61
C ARG A 72 11.94 0.68 -12.59
N GLN A 73 12.16 -0.39 -13.33
CA GLN A 73 11.27 -1.54 -13.29
C GLN A 73 11.32 -2.18 -11.90
N PHE A 74 10.18 -2.67 -11.44
CA PHE A 74 10.08 -3.38 -10.17
C PHE A 74 9.38 -4.72 -10.37
N ASN A 75 9.97 -5.81 -9.88
CA ASN A 75 9.35 -7.13 -9.85
C ASN A 75 8.31 -7.21 -8.72
N PRO A 76 7.01 -7.39 -9.03
CA PRO A 76 5.97 -7.45 -8.01
C PRO A 76 6.09 -8.63 -7.02
N GLU A 77 6.77 -9.72 -7.41
CA GLU A 77 7.05 -10.86 -6.52
C GLU A 77 8.16 -10.56 -5.49
N GLY A 78 8.87 -9.44 -5.69
CA GLY A 78 9.95 -8.96 -4.85
C GLY A 78 11.33 -9.15 -5.47
N GLU A 79 12.23 -8.22 -5.14
CA GLU A 79 13.61 -8.21 -5.61
C GLU A 79 14.50 -7.31 -4.73
N THR A 80 15.82 -7.41 -4.92
CA THR A 80 16.79 -6.55 -4.24
C THR A 80 17.17 -5.38 -5.13
N LEU A 81 16.95 -4.18 -4.61
CA LEU A 81 17.19 -2.93 -5.30
C LEU A 81 18.29 -2.12 -4.63
N ALA A 82 19.18 -1.52 -5.43
CA ALA A 82 20.16 -0.52 -5.00
C ALA A 82 19.53 0.89 -4.92
N PHE A 83 19.66 1.57 -3.79
CA PHE A 83 19.13 2.90 -3.49
C PHE A 83 20.26 3.94 -3.38
N ASN A 84 21.14 3.91 -4.38
CA ASN A 84 22.32 4.78 -4.44
C ASN A 84 22.02 6.14 -5.10
N GLY A 85 20.91 6.23 -5.86
CA GLY A 85 20.54 7.44 -6.60
C GLY A 85 21.52 7.81 -7.73
N VAL A 86 21.26 8.95 -8.36
CA VAL A 86 22.19 9.55 -9.34
C VAL A 86 23.28 10.30 -8.59
N ARG A 87 24.53 10.17 -9.04
CA ARG A 87 25.71 10.71 -8.34
C ARG A 87 26.40 11.78 -9.19
N PRO A 88 26.87 12.88 -8.58
CA PRO A 88 27.72 13.83 -9.29
C PRO A 88 29.11 13.24 -9.52
N VAL A 89 29.76 13.62 -10.61
CA VAL A 89 31.16 13.26 -10.92
C VAL A 89 32.04 14.49 -10.78
N ASP A 90 33.34 14.27 -10.55
CA ASP A 90 34.36 15.32 -10.44
C ASP A 90 34.08 16.34 -9.31
N VAL A 91 33.42 15.91 -8.24
CA VAL A 91 33.17 16.72 -7.04
C VAL A 91 34.20 16.44 -5.95
N GLN A 92 34.57 17.49 -5.19
CA GLN A 92 35.50 17.35 -4.06
C GLN A 92 34.86 16.70 -2.84
N GLN A 93 33.58 16.97 -2.60
CA GLN A 93 32.82 16.46 -1.47
C GLN A 93 31.39 16.20 -1.88
N GLU A 94 30.83 15.09 -1.38
CA GLU A 94 29.45 14.71 -1.59
C GLU A 94 28.85 14.25 -0.26
N VAL A 95 27.73 14.87 0.11
CA VAL A 95 26.91 14.49 1.25
C VAL A 95 25.45 14.55 0.81
N GLY A 96 24.62 13.68 1.35
CA GLY A 96 23.23 13.68 0.93
C GLY A 96 22.37 12.67 1.65
N TYR A 97 21.19 12.47 1.09
CA TYR A 97 20.14 11.65 1.65
C TYR A 97 19.66 10.64 0.60
N SER A 98 19.36 9.42 1.04
CA SER A 98 18.61 8.43 0.26
C SER A 98 17.31 8.16 0.99
N ILE A 99 16.18 8.45 0.33
CA ILE A 99 14.86 8.36 0.93
C ILE A 99 14.04 7.39 0.08
N LEU A 100 13.60 6.30 0.71
CA LEU A 100 12.72 5.33 0.10
C LEU A 100 11.27 5.62 0.52
N ILE A 101 10.41 5.81 -0.46
CA ILE A 101 8.99 6.12 -0.27
C ILE A 101 8.11 5.10 -1.01
N SER A 102 6.94 4.80 -0.47
CA SER A 102 5.92 4.03 -1.21
C SER A 102 4.53 4.14 -0.59
N LYS A 103 3.51 4.02 -1.43
CA LYS A 103 2.11 3.82 -1.00
C LYS A 103 1.82 2.35 -0.68
N GLU A 104 2.63 1.43 -1.19
CA GLU A 104 2.54 0.00 -0.90
C GLU A 104 3.33 -0.34 0.37
N ARG A 105 2.93 -1.42 1.06
CA ARG A 105 3.65 -1.93 2.23
C ARG A 105 4.53 -3.10 1.82
N PHE A 106 5.74 -3.15 2.35
CA PHE A 106 6.71 -4.21 2.10
C PHE A 106 7.03 -4.97 3.39
N GLU A 107 7.51 -6.20 3.24
CA GLU A 107 8.08 -6.97 4.34
C GLU A 107 9.27 -6.22 4.96
N GLN A 108 9.40 -6.33 6.29
CA GLN A 108 10.55 -5.75 6.99
C GLN A 108 11.80 -6.60 6.73
N SER A 109 12.85 -5.95 6.27
CA SER A 109 14.18 -6.52 6.07
C SER A 109 15.22 -5.46 6.47
N GLN A 110 16.46 -5.82 6.71
CA GLN A 110 17.52 -4.82 6.86
C GLN A 110 18.22 -4.61 5.51
N PRO A 111 18.58 -3.37 5.13
CA PRO A 111 19.38 -3.18 3.95
C PRO A 111 20.83 -3.60 4.18
N GLU A 112 21.46 -4.09 3.12
CA GLU A 112 22.90 -4.30 3.05
C GLU A 112 23.55 -2.97 2.66
N ALA A 113 24.30 -2.38 3.60
CA ALA A 113 24.93 -1.08 3.40
C ALA A 113 26.45 -1.12 3.53
N THR A 114 27.13 -0.39 2.65
CA THR A 114 28.56 -0.05 2.78
C THR A 114 28.73 1.46 2.94
N GLY A 115 29.85 1.91 3.50
CA GLY A 115 30.07 3.34 3.77
C GLY A 115 29.36 3.88 5.02
N LYS A 116 28.74 3.00 5.82
CA LYS A 116 28.08 3.31 7.10
C LYS A 116 27.14 4.52 7.05
N PRO A 117 26.13 4.53 6.15
CA PRO A 117 25.10 5.56 6.16
C PRO A 117 24.36 5.56 7.51
N ILE A 118 23.93 6.73 7.95
CA ILE A 118 23.20 6.92 9.20
C ILE A 118 21.71 6.78 8.89
N ALA A 119 21.03 5.82 9.52
CA ALA A 119 19.58 5.70 9.42
C ALA A 119 18.91 6.91 10.09
N LEU A 120 17.85 7.42 9.46
CA LEU A 120 17.11 8.58 9.93
C LEU A 120 15.67 8.22 10.22
N GLU A 121 15.15 8.77 11.31
CA GLU A 121 13.71 8.80 11.56
C GLU A 121 13.03 9.82 10.64
N PRO A 122 11.73 9.63 10.28
CA PRO A 122 11.02 10.55 9.40
C PRO A 122 11.06 12.01 9.87
N SER A 123 11.11 12.27 11.19
CA SER A 123 11.22 13.60 11.79
C SER A 123 12.57 14.28 11.57
N GLU A 124 13.64 13.52 11.35
CA GLU A 124 15.01 14.01 11.17
C GLU A 124 15.29 14.42 9.70
N ILE A 125 14.40 14.07 8.78
CA ILE A 125 14.49 14.49 7.38
C ILE A 125 14.16 15.99 7.28
N PRO A 126 15.03 16.79 6.62
CA PRO A 126 14.76 18.21 6.36
C PRO A 126 13.42 18.45 5.67
N GLU A 127 12.70 19.50 6.10
CA GLU A 127 11.33 19.79 5.63
C GLU A 127 11.27 20.07 4.13
N GLU A 128 12.30 20.70 3.58
CA GLU A 128 12.41 21.01 2.16
C GLU A 128 12.36 19.77 1.25
N TYR A 129 12.81 18.61 1.73
CA TYR A 129 12.76 17.37 0.96
C TYR A 129 11.39 16.70 1.00
N ARG A 130 10.58 16.97 2.04
CA ARG A 130 9.21 16.44 2.13
C ARG A 130 8.29 17.00 1.03
N LEU A 131 8.64 18.15 0.45
CA LEU A 131 7.93 18.73 -0.69
C LEU A 131 8.16 17.95 -2.00
N LEU A 132 9.16 17.07 -2.05
CA LEU A 132 9.52 16.31 -3.26
C LEU A 132 8.73 15.01 -3.43
N PHE A 133 7.94 14.59 -2.42
CA PHE A 133 7.22 13.33 -2.45
C PHE A 133 5.86 13.39 -1.76
N ASP A 134 4.91 12.57 -2.24
CA ASP A 134 3.53 12.49 -1.73
C ASP A 134 3.22 11.12 -1.06
N ALA A 135 4.23 10.27 -0.90
CA ALA A 135 4.10 8.92 -0.36
C ALA A 135 4.78 8.78 1.01
N PRO A 136 4.29 7.88 1.88
CA PRO A 136 4.95 7.57 3.14
C PRO A 136 6.41 7.16 2.97
N ILE A 137 7.26 7.63 3.88
CA ILE A 137 8.66 7.22 3.98
C ILE A 137 8.70 5.82 4.59
N LEU A 138 9.36 4.89 3.89
CA LEU A 138 9.65 3.55 4.38
C LEU A 138 10.96 3.54 5.15
N GLU A 139 12.01 4.11 4.57
CA GLU A 139 13.34 4.23 5.16
C GLU A 139 14.04 5.48 4.66
N ALA A 140 14.92 6.05 5.48
CA ALA A 140 15.74 7.19 5.11
C ALA A 140 17.16 7.04 5.68
N TYR A 141 18.14 7.46 4.89
CA TYR A 141 19.55 7.36 5.24
C TYR A 141 20.29 8.64 4.86
N GLN A 142 21.15 9.13 5.75
CA GLN A 142 22.15 10.14 5.43
C GLN A 142 23.47 9.47 5.08
N TYR A 143 24.13 9.95 4.03
CA TYR A 143 25.50 9.53 3.68
C TYR A 143 26.42 10.74 3.59
N SER A 144 27.71 10.50 3.82
CA SER A 144 28.74 11.54 3.85
C SER A 144 29.88 11.33 2.86
N SER A 145 29.77 10.34 1.95
CA SER A 145 30.80 10.12 0.93
C SER A 145 30.27 9.45 -0.35
N ALA A 146 31.07 9.59 -1.41
CA ALA A 146 30.83 9.05 -2.76
C ALA A 146 30.67 7.51 -2.82
N GLY A 147 31.24 6.78 -1.85
CA GLY A 147 31.40 5.33 -1.92
C GLY A 147 30.36 4.49 -1.18
N PHE A 148 29.22 5.03 -0.78
CA PHE A 148 28.18 4.24 -0.11
C PHE A 148 27.40 3.37 -1.10
N THR A 149 26.99 2.19 -0.64
CA THR A 149 25.97 1.38 -1.30
C THR A 149 24.85 1.09 -0.32
N LEU A 150 23.61 1.10 -0.79
CA LEU A 150 22.43 0.76 0.00
C LEU A 150 21.56 -0.19 -0.80
N ASN A 151 21.68 -1.49 -0.55
CA ASN A 151 20.88 -2.52 -1.22
C ASN A 151 19.78 -2.99 -0.28
N LYS A 152 18.55 -3.05 -0.78
CA LYS A 152 17.39 -3.42 0.04
C LYS A 152 16.52 -4.40 -0.72
N HIS A 153 16.23 -5.54 -0.08
CA HIS A 153 15.25 -6.48 -0.56
C HIS A 153 13.84 -5.94 -0.29
N LEU A 154 13.08 -5.72 -1.35
CA LEU A 154 11.69 -5.27 -1.32
C LEU A 154 10.79 -6.40 -1.76
N LYS A 155 9.96 -6.88 -0.84
CA LYS A 155 8.90 -7.85 -1.10
C LYS A 155 7.56 -7.27 -0.66
N PRO A 156 6.63 -6.98 -1.58
CA PRO A 156 5.33 -6.43 -1.21
C PRO A 156 4.58 -7.37 -0.25
N LEU A 157 3.88 -6.79 0.73
CA LEU A 157 2.97 -7.57 1.56
C LEU A 157 1.75 -7.97 0.75
N ASN A 158 1.38 -9.26 0.83
CA ASN A 158 0.16 -9.76 0.23
C ASN A 158 -1.03 -8.96 0.75
N ARG A 159 -1.76 -8.32 -0.16
CA ARG A 159 -3.07 -7.76 0.13
C ARG A 159 -3.97 -8.94 0.50
N GLN A 160 -4.36 -9.05 1.76
CA GLN A 160 -5.45 -9.97 2.11
C GLN A 160 -6.73 -9.48 1.44
N ASP A 161 -7.55 -10.43 1.00
CA ASP A 161 -8.88 -10.12 0.49
C ASP A 161 -9.64 -9.31 1.52
N SER A 162 -10.28 -8.22 1.06
CA SER A 162 -11.15 -7.46 1.93
C SER A 162 -12.30 -8.34 2.41
N LEU A 163 -12.74 -8.18 3.65
CA LEU A 163 -13.97 -8.83 4.12
C LEU A 163 -15.15 -8.32 3.28
N GLU A 164 -15.74 -9.22 2.49
CA GLU A 164 -16.83 -8.89 1.56
C GLU A 164 -18.16 -8.67 2.26
N GLN A 165 -18.33 -9.26 3.45
CA GLN A 165 -19.53 -9.14 4.26
C GLN A 165 -19.18 -9.37 5.73
N VAL A 166 -19.66 -8.48 6.61
CA VAL A 166 -19.45 -8.55 8.07
C VAL A 166 -20.78 -8.29 8.76
N ALA A 167 -21.09 -9.08 9.78
CA ALA A 167 -22.16 -8.78 10.73
C ALA A 167 -21.58 -7.97 11.89
N ASP A 168 -21.80 -6.65 11.88
CA ASP A 168 -21.30 -5.75 12.93
C ASP A 168 -21.96 -6.02 14.28
N ARG A 169 -23.24 -6.40 14.25
CA ARG A 169 -24.04 -6.74 15.43
C ARG A 169 -25.03 -7.84 15.08
N ALA A 170 -25.17 -8.81 15.98
CA ALA A 170 -26.28 -9.75 16.01
C ALA A 170 -27.02 -9.60 17.34
N ALA A 171 -28.35 -9.61 17.30
CA ALA A 171 -29.22 -9.58 18.47
C ALA A 171 -30.26 -10.69 18.35
N PHE A 172 -30.35 -11.54 19.38
CA PHE A 172 -31.29 -12.63 19.44
C PHE A 172 -32.32 -12.33 20.53
N THR A 173 -33.60 -12.47 20.20
CA THR A 173 -34.70 -12.29 21.15
C THR A 173 -35.60 -13.50 21.09
N THR A 174 -35.68 -14.24 22.19
CA THR A 174 -36.51 -15.43 22.32
C THR A 174 -37.71 -15.12 23.19
N GLN A 175 -38.90 -15.44 22.68
CA GLN A 175 -40.15 -15.43 23.44
C GLN A 175 -40.54 -16.87 23.74
N VAL A 176 -40.77 -17.17 25.02
CA VAL A 176 -41.21 -18.49 25.47
C VAL A 176 -42.64 -18.37 26.00
N SER A 177 -43.55 -19.17 25.49
CA SER A 177 -44.94 -19.23 25.95
C SER A 177 -45.10 -20.18 27.14
N ASN A 178 -46.24 -20.06 27.84
CA ASN A 178 -46.53 -20.88 29.03
C ASN A 178 -46.60 -22.38 28.74
N ASP A 179 -46.87 -22.78 27.50
CA ASP A 179 -46.89 -24.18 27.03
C ASP A 179 -45.50 -24.66 26.54
N GLY A 180 -44.45 -23.89 26.80
CA GLY A 180 -43.06 -24.28 26.52
C GLY A 180 -42.61 -24.06 25.07
N GLN A 181 -43.43 -23.45 24.21
CA GLN A 181 -42.99 -23.12 22.86
C GLN A 181 -42.05 -21.92 22.88
N ALA A 182 -40.93 -22.01 22.17
CA ALA A 182 -39.97 -20.92 22.02
C ALA A 182 -39.99 -20.37 20.58
N VAL A 183 -39.93 -19.05 20.44
CA VAL A 183 -39.78 -18.38 19.14
C VAL A 183 -38.67 -17.36 19.24
N THR A 184 -37.66 -17.51 18.38
CA THR A 184 -36.48 -16.64 18.34
C THR A 184 -36.53 -15.72 17.12
N THR A 185 -36.25 -14.44 17.34
CA THR A 185 -35.96 -13.49 16.28
C THR A 185 -34.49 -13.09 16.36
N ALA A 186 -33.70 -13.47 15.36
CA ALA A 186 -32.32 -13.07 15.18
C ALA A 186 -32.24 -11.87 14.24
N THR A 187 -31.65 -10.77 14.68
CA THR A 187 -31.49 -9.53 13.90
C THR A 187 -30.02 -9.23 13.71
N TYR A 188 -29.58 -9.17 12.46
CA TYR A 188 -28.21 -8.89 12.05
C TYR A 188 -28.11 -7.52 11.41
N TYR A 189 -27.05 -6.79 11.73
CA TYR A 189 -26.70 -5.52 11.09
C TYR A 189 -25.46 -5.74 10.23
N LEU A 190 -25.66 -5.85 8.91
CA LEU A 190 -24.64 -6.28 7.97
C LEU A 190 -23.99 -5.11 7.24
N LYS A 191 -22.66 -5.09 7.18
CA LYS A 191 -21.92 -4.33 6.16
C LYS A 191 -21.61 -5.27 5.01
N ASN A 192 -22.13 -4.97 3.83
CA ASN A 192 -22.04 -5.85 2.66
C ASN A 192 -21.47 -5.09 1.46
N ARG A 193 -20.34 -5.56 0.91
CA ARG A 193 -19.69 -4.92 -0.24
C ARG A 193 -20.16 -5.49 -1.57
N SER A 194 -20.23 -6.82 -1.68
CA SER A 194 -20.46 -7.46 -2.98
C SER A 194 -21.36 -8.70 -2.94
N ARG A 195 -21.65 -9.28 -1.76
CA ARG A 195 -22.41 -10.54 -1.70
C ARG A 195 -23.88 -10.29 -2.02
N ALA A 196 -24.45 -11.13 -2.88
CA ALA A 196 -25.87 -11.10 -3.22
C ALA A 196 -26.77 -11.69 -2.13
N HIS A 197 -26.20 -12.50 -1.22
CA HIS A 197 -26.93 -13.17 -0.15
C HIS A 197 -26.18 -13.02 1.18
N PHE A 198 -26.95 -13.04 2.27
CA PHE A 198 -26.44 -13.32 3.61
C PHE A 198 -26.69 -14.79 3.91
N GLU A 199 -25.64 -15.53 4.25
CA GLU A 199 -25.71 -16.97 4.47
C GLU A 199 -25.76 -17.27 5.96
N VAL A 200 -26.73 -18.08 6.39
CA VAL A 200 -26.87 -18.52 7.78
C VAL A 200 -27.05 -20.03 7.79
N THR A 201 -26.18 -20.72 8.52
CA THR A 201 -26.31 -22.17 8.76
C THR A 201 -26.77 -22.36 10.19
N PRO A 202 -28.08 -22.52 10.44
CA PRO A 202 -28.57 -22.81 11.78
C PRO A 202 -28.15 -24.21 12.24
N GLU A 203 -27.99 -24.40 13.54
CA GLU A 203 -27.90 -25.75 14.11
C GLU A 203 -29.19 -26.53 13.79
N ALA A 204 -29.02 -27.82 13.48
CA ALA A 204 -30.07 -28.65 12.90
C ALA A 204 -31.36 -28.59 13.73
N GLY A 205 -32.50 -28.49 13.04
CA GLY A 205 -33.80 -28.58 13.68
C GLY A 205 -34.48 -27.25 13.97
N ILE A 206 -34.18 -26.16 13.25
CA ILE A 206 -35.05 -24.97 13.27
C ILE A 206 -36.10 -25.00 12.15
N LYS A 207 -37.26 -24.39 12.41
CA LYS A 207 -38.27 -24.07 11.41
C LYS A 207 -38.29 -22.56 11.22
N LEU A 208 -37.85 -22.10 10.06
CA LEU A 208 -37.88 -20.69 9.69
C LEU A 208 -39.32 -20.24 9.37
N TRP A 209 -39.77 -19.16 10.01
CA TRP A 209 -41.14 -18.64 9.87
C TRP A 209 -41.19 -17.38 9.02
N GLU A 210 -40.23 -16.48 9.23
CA GLU A 210 -40.16 -15.21 8.52
C GLU A 210 -38.72 -14.75 8.35
N THR A 211 -38.45 -14.15 7.19
CA THR A 211 -37.21 -13.43 6.93
C THR A 211 -37.57 -12.03 6.45
N LYS A 212 -36.91 -11.01 7.00
CA LYS A 212 -37.02 -9.64 6.51
C LYS A 212 -35.64 -9.05 6.26
N VAL A 213 -35.56 -8.17 5.28
CA VAL A 213 -34.40 -7.34 4.98
C VAL A 213 -34.86 -5.89 4.95
N THR A 214 -34.26 -5.04 5.77
CA THR A 214 -34.66 -3.63 5.94
C THR A 214 -36.16 -3.46 6.18
N GLY A 215 -36.72 -4.28 7.08
CA GLY A 215 -38.15 -4.32 7.41
C GLY A 215 -39.07 -4.97 6.35
N LYS A 216 -38.58 -5.27 5.14
CA LYS A 216 -39.38 -5.90 4.06
C LYS A 216 -39.24 -7.40 4.09
N ARG A 217 -40.36 -8.13 4.05
CA ARG A 217 -40.35 -9.60 3.99
C ARG A 217 -39.72 -10.07 2.69
N VAL A 218 -38.81 -11.02 2.78
CA VAL A 218 -38.13 -11.66 1.63
C VAL A 218 -38.27 -13.16 1.71
N LEU A 219 -38.17 -13.83 0.57
CA LEU A 219 -38.13 -15.29 0.50
C LEU A 219 -36.67 -15.75 0.53
N PRO A 220 -36.23 -16.45 1.59
CA PRO A 220 -34.91 -17.04 1.63
C PRO A 220 -34.84 -18.27 0.73
N ILE A 221 -33.64 -18.60 0.26
CA ILE A 221 -33.36 -19.81 -0.51
C ILE A 221 -32.72 -20.82 0.43
N MET A 222 -33.31 -22.02 0.52
CA MET A 222 -32.72 -23.13 1.28
C MET A 222 -31.75 -23.89 0.38
N ARG A 223 -30.48 -23.99 0.79
CA ARG A 223 -29.43 -24.76 0.11
C ARG A 223 -28.82 -25.75 1.09
N GLY A 224 -29.36 -26.97 1.12
CA GLY A 224 -29.02 -27.92 2.18
C GLY A 224 -29.42 -27.36 3.54
N ASP A 225 -28.48 -27.31 4.47
CA ASP A 225 -28.67 -26.75 5.81
C ASP A 225 -28.43 -25.23 5.88
N THR A 226 -28.08 -24.59 4.75
CA THR A 226 -27.81 -23.14 4.71
C THR A 226 -29.03 -22.38 4.20
N ILE A 227 -29.37 -21.30 4.90
CA ILE A 227 -30.37 -20.30 4.54
C ILE A 227 -29.63 -19.16 3.82
N LEU A 228 -29.98 -18.91 2.56
CA LEU A 228 -29.48 -17.76 1.79
C LEU A 228 -30.55 -16.66 1.78
N VAL A 229 -30.29 -15.55 2.47
CA VAL A 229 -31.18 -14.39 2.50
C VAL A 229 -30.77 -13.40 1.40
N PRO A 230 -31.61 -13.14 0.39
CA PRO A 230 -31.28 -12.20 -0.68
C PRO A 230 -31.08 -10.78 -0.14
N LEU A 231 -29.98 -10.15 -0.53
CA LEU A 231 -29.67 -8.78 -0.15
C LEU A 231 -30.00 -7.80 -1.30
N PRO A 232 -30.47 -6.59 -0.96
CA PRO A 232 -30.77 -5.54 -1.93
C PRO A 232 -29.52 -5.05 -2.66
N LYS A 233 -29.65 -4.77 -3.95
CA LYS A 233 -28.58 -4.19 -4.79
C LYS A 233 -28.54 -2.67 -4.65
N GLY A 234 -27.36 -2.08 -4.88
CA GLY A 234 -27.20 -0.63 -4.98
C GLY A 234 -27.39 0.14 -3.67
N GLN A 235 -27.18 -0.50 -2.52
CA GLN A 235 -27.24 0.18 -1.22
C GLN A 235 -25.98 0.99 -0.93
N ASN A 236 -26.13 1.99 -0.06
CA ASN A 236 -25.02 2.72 0.51
C ASN A 236 -24.15 1.78 1.36
N LEU A 237 -22.89 1.57 0.97
CA LEU A 237 -21.93 0.68 1.63
C LEU A 237 -21.65 1.06 3.10
N ASN A 238 -21.93 2.31 3.48
CA ASN A 238 -21.71 2.80 4.85
C ASN A 238 -22.95 2.62 5.75
N ALA A 239 -24.12 2.25 5.20
CA ALA A 239 -25.33 1.99 5.96
C ALA A 239 -25.47 0.48 6.22
N PRO A 240 -25.65 0.03 7.47
CA PRO A 240 -25.84 -1.39 7.75
C PRO A 240 -27.18 -1.89 7.20
N ILE A 241 -27.18 -3.07 6.61
CA ILE A 241 -28.37 -3.79 6.16
C ILE A 241 -28.91 -4.59 7.34
N GLU A 242 -30.11 -4.24 7.81
CA GLU A 242 -30.80 -5.04 8.83
C GLU A 242 -31.41 -6.29 8.20
N VAL A 243 -31.06 -7.47 8.73
CA VAL A 243 -31.64 -8.76 8.33
C VAL A 243 -32.23 -9.42 9.57
N SER A 244 -33.53 -9.72 9.55
CA SER A 244 -34.19 -10.42 10.64
C SER A 244 -34.66 -11.81 10.22
N LEU A 245 -34.33 -12.83 10.99
CA LEU A 245 -34.76 -14.21 10.84
C LEU A 245 -35.59 -14.60 12.05
N LYS A 246 -36.88 -14.90 11.85
CA LYS A 246 -37.77 -15.41 12.88
C LYS A 246 -37.97 -16.91 12.70
N PHE A 247 -37.61 -17.69 13.70
CA PHE A 247 -37.66 -19.13 13.67
C PHE A 247 -38.08 -19.71 15.02
N ALA A 248 -38.53 -20.96 15.00
CA ALA A 248 -38.77 -21.75 16.20
C ALA A 248 -37.92 -23.03 16.12
N PRO A 249 -37.38 -23.54 17.24
CA PRO A 249 -36.85 -24.89 17.29
C PRO A 249 -37.96 -25.89 16.93
N LYS A 250 -37.61 -26.97 16.25
CA LYS A 250 -38.47 -28.14 16.12
C LYS A 250 -38.61 -28.73 17.51
N LEU A 251 -39.85 -29.04 17.91
CA LEU A 251 -40.14 -29.73 19.15
C LEU A 251 -39.33 -31.02 19.21
N SER A 252 -38.40 -31.10 20.16
CA SER A 252 -37.79 -32.34 20.60
C SER A 252 -38.58 -32.80 21.83
N ASN A 253 -38.91 -34.09 21.92
CA ASN A 253 -39.54 -34.69 23.12
C ASN A 253 -38.52 -34.88 24.26
N ASP A 254 -37.45 -34.10 24.28
CA ASP A 254 -36.36 -34.22 25.25
C ASP A 254 -36.50 -33.06 26.24
N ASP A 255 -36.50 -33.36 27.53
CA ASP A 255 -36.80 -32.43 28.65
C ASP A 255 -35.75 -31.31 28.83
N ASP A 256 -34.81 -31.14 27.89
CA ASP A 256 -33.68 -30.22 27.99
C ASP A 256 -33.62 -29.30 26.75
N VAL A 257 -33.96 -28.02 26.93
CA VAL A 257 -33.80 -26.98 25.91
C VAL A 257 -32.40 -26.39 26.02
N ARG A 258 -31.47 -26.86 25.18
CA ARG A 258 -30.13 -26.26 25.06
C ARG A 258 -30.10 -25.26 23.90
N VAL A 259 -29.76 -24.03 24.22
CA VAL A 259 -29.39 -23.00 23.23
C VAL A 259 -27.89 -22.79 23.37
N THR A 260 -27.11 -23.35 22.44
CA THR A 260 -25.68 -23.09 22.32
C THR A 260 -25.47 -21.93 21.34
N LEU A 261 -24.59 -20.98 21.70
CA LEU A 261 -24.23 -19.80 20.90
C LEU A 261 -22.98 -20.06 20.08
#